data_AF-A0AAW0WUH4-F1
#
_entry.id   AF-A0AAW0WUH4-F1
#
_cell.length_a   1.000
_cell.length_b   1.000
_cell.length_c   1.000
_cell.angle_alpha   90.00
_cell.angle_beta   90.00
_cell.angle_gamma   90.00
#
_symmetry.space_group_name_H-M   'P 1'
#
loop_
_entity.id
_entity.type
_entity.pdbx_description
1 polymer ?
#
loop_
_entity_poly.entity_id
_entity_poly.type
_entity_poly.pdbx_seq_one_letter_code
_entity_poly.pdbx_strand_id
1 'polypeptide(L)'
;VELHRGCSEGCKCVTAEMSPVCVRDGPITLSYYSPCHAGCPHPTNQDNLTNCTCGSAAAQITRGYCRDKCSIFVLYNVVNCITKSLLSVTIIGSLLITL
;
A
#
# COMPACT_ATOMS: atom_id res chain seq x y z
N VAL A 1 0.06 7.36 -6.20
CA VAL A 1 0.41 5.95 -6.49
C VAL A 1 1.03 5.94 -7.88
N GLU A 2 2.36 5.95 -7.95
CA GLU A 2 3.08 5.83 -9.22
C GLU A 2 2.88 4.41 -9.76
N LEU A 3 1.98 4.28 -10.74
CA LEU A 3 1.85 3.08 -11.54
C LEU A 3 3.04 3.06 -12.50
N HIS A 4 4.05 2.24 -12.22
CA HIS A 4 5.15 2.00 -13.14
C HIS A 4 4.56 1.33 -14.41
N ARG A 5 4.24 2.16 -15.42
CA ARG A 5 3.43 1.81 -16.60
C ARG A 5 4.08 0.78 -17.55
N GLY A 6 5.31 0.34 -17.29
CA GLY A 6 6.05 -0.56 -18.18
C GLY A 6 5.88 -2.05 -17.91
N CYS A 7 5.54 -2.47 -16.69
CA CYS A 7 5.67 -3.89 -16.32
C CYS A 7 4.45 -4.75 -16.70
N SER A 8 3.29 -4.12 -16.87
CA SER A 8 2.06 -4.76 -17.32
C SER A 8 1.84 -4.60 -18.83
N GLU A 9 2.82 -4.07 -19.59
CA GLU A 9 2.68 -3.93 -21.05
C GLU A 9 2.42 -5.31 -21.68
N GLY A 10 1.28 -5.45 -22.34
CA GLY A 10 0.88 -6.70 -23.00
C GLY A 10 0.09 -7.69 -22.13
N CYS A 11 -0.09 -7.44 -20.83
CA CYS A 11 -0.94 -8.28 -19.98
C CYS A 11 -2.34 -7.66 -19.84
N LYS A 12 -3.39 -8.37 -20.33
CA LYS A 12 -4.80 -8.05 -20.03
C LYS A 12 -5.13 -8.45 -18.59
N CYS A 13 -4.53 -7.77 -17.61
CA CYS A 13 -4.73 -8.08 -16.20
C CYS A 13 -6.15 -7.72 -15.77
N VAL A 14 -6.82 -8.64 -15.09
CA VAL A 14 -8.15 -8.42 -14.52
C VAL A 14 -8.00 -7.68 -13.19
N THR A 15 -8.90 -6.73 -12.92
CA THR A 15 -8.98 -6.00 -11.65
C THR A 15 -10.11 -6.51 -10.75
N ALA A 16 -10.68 -7.67 -11.07
CA ALA A 16 -11.78 -8.26 -10.31
C ALA A 16 -11.32 -8.85 -8.98
N GLU A 17 -10.10 -9.39 -8.92
CA GLU A 17 -9.51 -9.96 -7.71
C GLU A 17 -8.25 -9.20 -7.32
N MET A 18 -8.34 -8.52 -6.17
CA MET A 18 -7.20 -7.82 -5.59
C MET A 18 -6.29 -8.81 -4.88
N SER A 19 -5.07 -8.98 -5.39
CA SER A 19 -4.06 -9.87 -4.81
C SER A 19 -2.74 -9.11 -4.67
N PRO A 20 -2.61 -8.22 -3.68
CA PRO A 20 -1.46 -7.32 -3.58
C PRO A 20 -0.16 -8.11 -3.49
N VAL A 21 0.88 -7.61 -4.16
CA VAL A 21 2.24 -8.16 -4.09
C VAL A 21 3.22 -7.04 -3.78
N CYS A 22 4.21 -7.38 -2.96
CA CYS A 22 5.30 -6.52 -2.59
C CYS A 22 6.58 -6.99 -3.26
N VAL A 23 7.18 -6.12 -4.09
CA VAL A 23 8.48 -6.34 -4.72
C VAL A 23 9.52 -5.54 -3.93
N ARG A 24 10.51 -6.23 -3.36
CA ARG A 24 11.67 -5.62 -2.70
C ARG A 24 12.89 -5.82 -3.57
N ASP A 25 13.36 -4.73 -4.17
CA ASP A 25 14.56 -4.71 -5.00
C ASP A 25 15.60 -3.77 -4.36
N GLY A 26 16.43 -4.34 -3.49
CA GLY A 26 17.39 -3.59 -2.68
C GLY A 26 16.70 -2.50 -1.81
N PRO A 27 17.02 -1.20 -1.99
CA PRO A 27 16.40 -0.12 -1.23
C PRO A 27 15.00 0.26 -1.73
N ILE A 28 14.60 -0.22 -2.92
CA ILE A 28 13.33 0.13 -3.55
C ILE A 28 12.29 -0.92 -3.15
N THR A 29 11.14 -0.46 -2.68
CA THR A 29 10.03 -1.31 -2.27
C THR A 29 8.78 -0.83 -2.98
N LEU A 30 8.20 -1.67 -3.84
CA LEU A 30 7.06 -1.33 -4.70
C LEU A 30 5.91 -2.30 -4.45
N SER A 31 4.69 -1.77 -4.31
CA SER A 31 3.48 -2.55 -4.19
C SER A 31 2.68 -2.53 -5.50
N TYR A 32 2.26 -3.72 -5.94
CA TYR A 32 1.42 -3.89 -7.13
C TYR A 32 0.07 -4.48 -6.75
N TYR A 33 -0.95 -4.14 -7.54
CA TYR A 33 -2.32 -4.59 -7.33
C TYR A 33 -2.50 -6.11 -7.45
N SER A 34 -1.78 -6.73 -8.40
CA SER A 34 -1.78 -8.17 -8.58
C SER A 34 -0.44 -8.67 -9.14
N PRO A 35 -0.12 -9.98 -9.05
CA PRO A 35 1.05 -10.58 -9.68
C PRO A 35 1.18 -10.25 -11.17
N CYS A 36 0.04 -10.16 -11.86
CA CYS A 36 -0.02 -9.80 -13.27
C CYS A 36 0.43 -8.35 -13.52
N HIS A 37 0.04 -7.42 -12.65
CA HIS A 37 0.48 -6.02 -12.75
C HIS A 37 1.96 -5.84 -12.42
N ALA A 38 2.55 -6.76 -11.65
CA ALA A 38 4.00 -6.84 -11.44
C ALA A 38 4.73 -7.54 -12.62
N GLY A 39 4.00 -8.04 -13.62
CA GLY A 39 4.56 -8.74 -14.79
C GLY A 39 5.21 -10.07 -14.43
N CYS A 40 4.67 -10.74 -13.42
CA CYS A 40 5.15 -12.05 -12.99
C CYS A 40 4.59 -13.18 -13.88
N PRO A 41 5.42 -14.16 -14.29
CA PRO A 41 4.92 -15.36 -14.94
C PRO A 41 3.96 -16.11 -14.01
N HIS A 42 2.96 -16.78 -14.59
CA HIS A 42 1.92 -17.47 -13.84
C HIS A 42 2.56 -18.42 -12.80
N PRO A 43 2.32 -18.21 -11.49
CA PRO A 43 3.06 -18.93 -10.46
C PRO A 43 2.66 -20.41 -10.44
N THR A 44 3.63 -21.30 -10.65
CA THR A 44 3.43 -22.76 -10.50
C THR A 44 3.18 -23.16 -9.04
N ASN A 45 3.62 -22.35 -8.08
CA ASN A 45 3.34 -22.50 -6.66
C ASN A 45 2.99 -21.13 -6.06
N GLN A 46 1.96 -21.09 -5.21
CA GLN A 46 1.42 -19.84 -4.66
C GLN A 46 2.46 -18.99 -3.91
N ASP A 47 3.49 -19.60 -3.33
CA ASP A 47 4.43 -18.89 -2.45
C ASP A 47 5.68 -18.33 -3.12
N ASN A 48 6.07 -18.81 -4.31
CA ASN A 48 7.31 -18.39 -4.96
C ASN A 48 7.02 -17.68 -6.29
N LEU A 49 6.90 -16.36 -6.21
CA LEU A 49 6.78 -15.49 -7.37
C LEU A 49 8.18 -14.98 -7.72
N THR A 50 8.81 -15.58 -8.72
CA THR A 50 10.16 -15.24 -9.17
C THR A 50 10.15 -14.74 -10.62
N ASN A 51 11.20 -14.03 -11.03
CA ASN A 51 11.37 -13.54 -12.42
C ASN A 51 10.24 -12.62 -12.91
N CYS A 52 9.76 -11.71 -12.07
CA CYS A 52 8.83 -10.67 -12.53
C CYS A 52 9.56 -9.57 -13.28
N THR A 53 8.97 -9.04 -14.35
CA THR A 53 9.58 -7.96 -15.14
C THR A 53 9.81 -6.69 -14.33
N CYS A 54 9.03 -6.46 -13.27
CA CYS A 54 9.10 -5.26 -12.44
C CYS A 54 10.06 -5.36 -11.23
N GLY A 55 10.89 -6.39 -11.16
CA GLY A 55 11.96 -6.52 -10.18
C GLY A 55 13.21 -7.12 -10.80
N SER A 56 14.38 -6.86 -10.21
CA SER A 56 15.60 -7.57 -10.58
C SER A 56 15.46 -9.08 -10.33
N ALA A 57 16.31 -9.91 -10.94
CA ALA A 57 16.37 -11.34 -10.67
C ALA A 57 16.64 -11.68 -9.19
N ALA A 58 17.18 -10.72 -8.42
CA ALA A 58 17.43 -10.83 -6.99
C ALA A 58 16.30 -10.24 -6.12
N ALA A 59 15.26 -9.65 -6.73
CA ALA A 59 14.18 -9.01 -6.00
C ALA A 59 13.36 -10.05 -5.21
N GLN A 60 13.11 -9.74 -3.95
CA GLN A 60 12.27 -10.56 -3.07
C GLN A 60 10.81 -10.16 -3.27
N ILE A 61 9.98 -11.09 -3.73
CA ILE A 61 8.58 -10.82 -4.02
C ILE A 61 7.71 -11.60 -3.05
N THR A 62 6.95 -10.87 -2.23
CA THR A 62 6.08 -11.43 -1.20
C THR A 62 4.64 -11.08 -1.51
N ARG A 63 3.70 -12.00 -1.27
CA ARG A 63 2.27 -11.64 -1.29
C ARG A 63 1.94 -10.72 -0.12
N GLY A 64 0.97 -9.84 -0.35
CA GLY A 64 0.55 -8.82 0.60
C GLY A 64 1.14 -7.45 0.30
N TYR A 65 0.80 -6.50 1.16
CA TYR A 65 1.29 -5.13 1.05
C TYR A 65 2.74 -5.05 1.51
N CYS A 66 3.49 -4.14 0.88
CA CYS A 66 4.77 -3.75 1.43
C CYS A 66 4.56 -3.11 2.79
N ARG A 67 5.42 -3.49 3.74
CA ARG A 67 5.47 -2.84 5.05
C ARG A 67 6.10 -1.48 4.85
N ASP A 68 5.29 -0.51 4.44
CA ASP A 68 5.72 0.87 4.37
C ASP A 68 6.00 1.34 5.79
N LYS A 69 7.20 1.88 6.01
CA LYS A 69 7.51 2.63 7.22
C LYS A 69 6.90 4.02 7.11
N CYS A 70 5.59 4.12 6.89
CA CYS A 70 4.86 5.38 6.99
C CYS A 70 4.76 5.81 8.45
N SER A 71 5.89 6.22 9.03
CA SER A 71 5.98 6.74 10.41
C SER A 71 5.05 7.93 10.62
N ILE A 72 4.86 8.73 9.58
CA ILE A 72 3.98 9.91 9.59
C ILE A 72 2.49 9.55 9.76
N PHE A 73 2.06 8.35 9.38
CA PHE A 73 0.66 7.94 9.50
C PHE A 73 0.24 7.81 10.97
N VAL A 74 1.10 7.25 11.81
CA VAL A 74 0.85 7.15 13.25
C VAL A 74 0.80 8.54 13.87
N LEU A 75 1.77 9.42 13.52
CA LEU A 75 1.78 10.81 13.98
C LEU A 75 0.51 11.57 13.58
N TYR A 76 0.08 11.41 12.32
CA TYR A 76 -1.15 12.04 11.81
C TYR A 76 -2.40 11.58 12.56
N ASN A 77 -2.54 10.28 12.86
CA ASN A 77 -3.67 9.76 13.63
C ASN A 77 -3.66 10.28 15.08
N VAL A 78 -2.49 10.38 15.71
CA VAL A 78 -2.35 10.95 17.06
C VAL A 78 -2.78 12.42 17.08
N VAL A 79 -2.31 13.22 16.13
CA VAL A 79 -2.70 14.63 16.01
C VAL A 79 -4.21 14.77 15.80
N ASN A 80 -4.80 13.96 14.91
CA ASN A 80 -6.25 13.97 14.69
C ASN A 80 -7.06 13.61 15.94
N CYS A 81 -6.59 12.66 16.76
CA CYS A 81 -7.23 12.33 18.03
C CYS A 81 -7.24 13.51 19.01
N ILE A 82 -6.12 14.23 19.12
CA ILE A 82 -5.99 15.40 20.01
C ILE A 82 -6.91 16.52 19.52
N THR A 83 -6.87 16.85 18.23
CA THR A 83 -7.69 17.92 17.64
C THR A 83 -9.19 17.64 17.84
N LYS A 84 -9.64 16.40 17.64
CA LYS A 84 -11.05 16.03 17.85
C LYS A 84 -11.47 16.13 19.31
N SER A 85 -10.60 15.76 20.23
CA SER A 85 -10.86 15.89 21.67
C SER A 85 -10.97 17.36 22.10
N LEU A 86 -10.15 18.25 21.55
CA LEU A 86 -10.23 19.69 21.83
C LEU A 86 -11.52 20.30 21.26
N LEU A 87 -11.87 19.96 20.02
CA LEU A 87 -13.10 20.43 19.39
C LEU A 87 -14.34 20.02 20.18
N SER A 88 -14.40 18.78 20.68
CA SER A 88 -15.55 18.34 21.49
C SER A 88 -15.69 19.12 22.80
N VAL A 89 -14.58 19.37 23.51
CA VAL A 89 -14.58 20.16 24.76
C VAL A 89 -15.02 21.60 24.51
N THR A 90 -14.52 22.24 23.45
CA THR A 90 -14.90 23.62 23.10
C THR A 90 -16.38 23.75 22.73
N ILE A 91 -16.94 22.79 21.98
CA ILE A 91 -18.36 22.82 21.57
C ILE A 91 -19.28 22.66 22.79
N ILE A 92 -19.00 21.70 23.67
CA ILE A 92 -19.80 21.47 24.88
C ILE A 92 -19.70 22.66 25.85
N GLY A 93 -18.50 23.21 26.02
CA GLY A 93 -18.29 24.41 26.83
C GLY A 93 -19.07 25.61 26.28
N SER A 94 -19.09 25.79 24.96
CA SER A 94 -19.83 26.88 24.32
C SER A 94 -21.34 26.71 24.51
N LEU A 95 -21.87 25.48 24.38
CA LEU A 95 -23.28 25.17 24.60
C LEU A 95 -23.75 25.51 26.03
N LEU A 96 -22.91 25.27 27.03
CA LEU A 96 -23.19 25.58 28.44
C LEU A 96 -23.29 27.08 28.74
N ILE A 97 -22.56 27.92 28.00
CA ILE A 97 -22.52 29.38 28.21
C ILE A 97 -23.69 30.07 27.48
N THR A 98 -24.16 29.48 26.37
CA THR A 98 -25.27 30.01 25.57
C THR A 98 -26.66 29.56 26.02
N LEU A 99 -26.77 28.74 27.08
CA LEU A 99 -28.05 28.26 27.63
C LEU A 99 -28.56 29.15 28.77
#